data_AF-A0A7S3CEN9-F1
#
_entry.id   AF-A0A7S3CEN9-F1
#
_cell.length_a   1.000
_cell.length_b   1.000
_cell.length_c   1.000
_cell.angle_alpha   90.00
_cell.angle_beta   90.00
_cell.angle_gamma   90.00
#
_symmetry.space_group_name_H-M   'P 1'
#
loop_
_entity.id
_entity.type
_entity.pdbx_description
1 polymer ?
#
loop_
_entity_poly.entity_id
_entity_poly.type
_entity_poly.pdbx_seq_one_letter_code
_entity_poly.pdbx_strand_id
1 'polypeptide(L)'
;AVRHKLAGALKSREPSDATAPGLVSPWRSVFDQRAWDKLVATALAPRLERILVGLDAGPGAQGRGQFDRLRWVLMWSHCVPTRALCALLSKHFFPKLLRALYAWLRANPDFGEVAEWYEGWKACFGEDLEAQDVVRDSFNDCLVMMNAAVSGDDISLYDPSRAEEEARRKEAARGTGTARSTEFDATLKDLVESFGIESGFEFLPKVGRFNKSLQVYSFGGVSITLDNRRQAIEALLEGKWGPVSLERLRQLAEARQRAAA
;
A
#
# COMPACT_ATOMS: atom_id res chain seq x y z
N ALA A 1 -26.96 -0.19 -16.20
CA ALA A 1 -27.19 1.21 -16.63
C ALA A 1 -26.73 2.25 -15.59
N VAL A 2 -27.25 2.21 -14.36
CA VAL A 2 -26.96 3.22 -13.31
C VAL A 2 -25.46 3.32 -12.96
N ARG A 3 -24.76 2.18 -12.77
CA ARG A 3 -23.30 2.13 -12.54
C ARG A 3 -22.48 2.87 -13.60
N HIS A 4 -22.80 2.66 -14.88
CA HIS A 4 -22.09 3.30 -15.98
C HIS A 4 -22.38 4.81 -16.06
N LYS A 5 -23.60 5.24 -15.74
CA LYS A 5 -23.95 6.68 -15.68
C LYS A 5 -23.26 7.38 -14.52
N LEU A 6 -23.21 6.77 -13.33
CA LEU A 6 -22.49 7.31 -12.17
C LEU A 6 -20.98 7.34 -12.42
N ALA A 7 -20.41 6.29 -13.00
CA ALA A 7 -19.01 6.27 -13.44
C ALA A 7 -18.71 7.40 -14.43
N GLY A 8 -19.61 7.64 -15.39
CA GLY A 8 -19.52 8.76 -16.34
C GLY A 8 -19.56 10.12 -15.65
N ALA A 9 -20.49 10.31 -14.71
CA ALA A 9 -20.62 11.55 -13.93
C ALA A 9 -19.38 11.81 -13.05
N LEU A 10 -18.82 10.78 -12.42
CA LEU A 10 -17.57 10.88 -11.65
C LEU A 10 -16.37 11.20 -12.55
N LYS A 11 -16.36 10.68 -13.78
CA LYS A 11 -15.33 10.96 -14.78
C LYS A 11 -15.44 12.36 -15.40
N SER A 12 -16.60 12.99 -15.37
CA SER A 12 -16.80 14.34 -15.91
C SER A 12 -16.69 15.44 -14.86
N ARG A 13 -17.03 15.18 -13.59
CA ARG A 13 -17.03 16.20 -12.51
C ARG A 13 -15.64 16.66 -12.10
N GLU A 14 -15.39 17.95 -12.05
CA GLU A 14 -14.09 18.45 -11.60
C GLU A 14 -13.83 18.10 -10.12
N PRO A 15 -12.61 17.68 -9.74
CA PRO A 15 -12.33 17.38 -8.34
C PRO A 15 -12.37 18.61 -7.41
N SER A 16 -12.31 19.81 -8.00
CA SER A 16 -12.51 21.12 -7.35
C SER A 16 -13.97 21.44 -7.02
N ASP A 17 -14.94 20.68 -7.56
CA ASP A 17 -16.36 20.86 -7.28
C ASP A 17 -16.70 20.38 -5.87
N ALA A 18 -16.82 21.34 -4.95
CA ALA A 18 -17.14 21.10 -3.55
C ALA A 18 -18.49 20.40 -3.32
N THR A 19 -19.40 20.45 -4.30
CA THR A 19 -20.72 19.79 -4.22
C THR A 19 -20.66 18.31 -4.61
N ALA A 20 -19.60 17.89 -5.31
CA ALA A 20 -19.49 16.56 -5.88
C ALA A 20 -19.43 15.44 -4.82
N PRO A 21 -18.65 15.53 -3.72
CA PRO A 21 -18.63 14.50 -2.69
C PRO A 21 -20.01 14.30 -2.03
N GLY A 22 -20.73 15.40 -1.77
CA GLY A 22 -22.07 15.37 -1.17
C GLY A 22 -23.12 14.71 -2.07
N LEU A 23 -23.01 14.87 -3.39
CA LEU A 23 -23.90 14.20 -4.34
C LEU A 23 -23.59 12.71 -4.50
N VAL A 24 -22.33 12.34 -4.31
CA VAL A 24 -21.81 10.97 -4.53
C VAL A 24 -21.99 10.10 -3.28
N SER A 25 -21.87 10.68 -2.09
CA SER A 25 -21.97 9.98 -0.80
C SER A 25 -23.25 9.12 -0.64
N PRO A 26 -24.46 9.58 -1.01
CA PRO A 26 -25.69 8.78 -0.91
C PRO A 26 -25.67 7.51 -1.78
N TRP A 27 -24.90 7.49 -2.87
CA TRP A 27 -24.80 6.31 -3.74
C TRP A 27 -23.94 5.21 -3.14
N ARG A 28 -23.11 5.52 -2.14
CA ARG A 28 -22.26 4.55 -1.45
C ARG A 28 -23.09 3.43 -0.80
N SER A 29 -24.23 3.76 -0.22
CA SER A 29 -25.13 2.77 0.41
C SER A 29 -25.92 1.94 -0.62
N VAL A 30 -26.02 2.41 -1.86
CA VAL A 30 -26.76 1.73 -2.95
C VAL A 30 -25.92 0.61 -3.59
N PHE A 31 -24.59 0.68 -3.49
CA PHE A 31 -23.68 -0.32 -4.04
C PHE A 31 -23.08 -1.22 -2.96
N ASP A 32 -22.76 -2.45 -3.34
CA ASP A 32 -21.88 -3.29 -2.52
C ASP A 32 -20.50 -2.64 -2.38
N GLN A 33 -19.88 -2.77 -1.20
CA GLN A 33 -18.62 -2.09 -0.85
C GLN A 33 -17.51 -2.38 -1.87
N ARG A 34 -17.40 -3.62 -2.37
CA ARG A 34 -16.37 -3.99 -3.35
C ARG A 34 -16.57 -3.31 -4.70
N ALA A 35 -17.82 -3.22 -5.17
CA ALA A 35 -18.13 -2.52 -6.40
C ALA A 35 -17.97 -1.01 -6.27
N TRP A 36 -18.28 -0.44 -5.09
CA TRP A 36 -18.01 0.95 -4.79
C TRP A 36 -16.52 1.27 -4.83
N ASP A 37 -15.70 0.47 -4.13
CA ASP A 37 -14.25 0.65 -4.09
C ASP A 37 -13.64 0.54 -5.50
N LYS A 38 -14.09 -0.43 -6.30
CA LYS A 38 -13.65 -0.57 -7.69
C LYS A 38 -14.07 0.62 -8.55
N LEU A 39 -15.29 1.14 -8.36
CA LEU A 39 -15.78 2.31 -9.08
C LEU A 39 -14.95 3.55 -8.74
N VAL A 40 -14.71 3.80 -7.46
CA VAL A 40 -13.91 4.93 -6.99
C VAL A 40 -12.46 4.82 -7.45
N ALA A 41 -11.85 3.65 -7.34
CA ALA A 41 -10.49 3.40 -7.80
C ALA A 41 -10.32 3.60 -9.33
N THR A 42 -11.36 3.34 -10.12
CA THR A 42 -11.28 3.46 -11.59
C THR A 42 -11.73 4.81 -12.14
N ALA A 43 -12.67 5.48 -11.49
CA ALA A 43 -13.25 6.74 -11.97
C ALA A 43 -12.65 7.98 -11.29
N LEU A 44 -12.33 7.90 -10.00
CA LEU A 44 -11.95 9.05 -9.19
C LEU A 44 -10.45 9.06 -8.87
N ALA A 45 -9.88 7.93 -8.43
CA ALA A 45 -8.47 7.87 -8.01
C ALA A 45 -7.47 8.41 -9.05
N PRO A 46 -7.58 8.12 -10.37
CA PRO A 46 -6.65 8.66 -11.37
C PRO A 46 -6.70 10.19 -11.52
N ARG A 47 -7.79 10.83 -11.07
CA ARG A 47 -7.96 12.29 -11.11
C ARG A 47 -7.35 12.93 -9.88
N LEU A 48 -7.59 12.34 -8.72
CA LEU A 48 -6.94 12.74 -7.47
C LEU A 48 -5.42 12.60 -7.61
N GLU A 49 -4.95 11.49 -8.19
CA GLU A 49 -3.54 11.28 -8.52
C GLU A 49 -3.00 12.40 -9.41
N ARG A 50 -3.69 12.78 -10.50
CA ARG A 50 -3.24 13.89 -11.36
C ARG A 50 -3.10 15.21 -10.62
N ILE A 51 -3.99 15.52 -9.68
CA ILE A 51 -3.90 16.74 -8.87
C ILE A 51 -2.66 16.68 -8.00
N LEU A 52 -2.44 15.56 -7.29
CA LEU A 52 -1.27 15.37 -6.44
C LEU A 52 0.03 15.36 -7.24
N VAL A 53 0.05 14.79 -8.45
CA VAL A 53 1.19 14.81 -9.36
C VAL A 53 1.51 16.23 -9.83
N GLY A 54 0.51 17.07 -10.06
CA GLY A 54 0.70 18.49 -10.41
C GLY A 54 0.93 19.42 -9.23
N LEU A 55 0.78 18.94 -7.99
CA LEU A 55 0.98 19.73 -6.78
C LEU A 55 2.46 20.01 -6.54
N ASP A 56 2.75 21.26 -6.18
CA ASP A 56 4.08 21.73 -5.81
C ASP A 56 4.05 22.13 -4.33
N ALA A 57 4.82 21.40 -3.51
CA ALA A 57 4.90 21.65 -2.07
C ALA A 57 5.97 22.70 -1.71
N GLY A 58 6.71 23.23 -2.68
CA GLY A 58 7.80 24.17 -2.44
C GLY A 58 7.36 25.49 -1.76
N PRO A 59 8.25 26.15 -1.01
CA PRO A 59 7.95 27.42 -0.35
C PRO A 59 7.54 28.52 -1.34
N GLY A 60 8.16 28.59 -2.51
CA GLY A 60 7.81 29.54 -3.57
C GLY A 60 6.46 29.26 -4.27
N ALA A 61 5.73 28.22 -3.86
CA ALA A 61 4.46 27.81 -4.44
C ALA A 61 3.23 28.16 -3.57
N GLN A 62 3.43 28.60 -2.32
CA GLN A 62 2.35 28.83 -1.34
C GLN A 62 1.21 29.73 -1.88
N GLY A 63 1.54 30.79 -2.63
CA GLY A 63 0.56 31.71 -3.23
C GLY A 63 -0.18 31.18 -4.47
N ARG A 64 0.12 29.97 -4.97
CA ARG A 64 -0.49 29.40 -6.19
C ARG A 64 -1.69 28.48 -5.93
N GLY A 65 -2.36 28.65 -4.78
CA GLY A 65 -3.51 27.83 -4.37
C GLY A 65 -3.15 26.35 -4.17
N GLN A 66 -1.92 26.06 -3.74
CA GLN A 66 -1.45 24.67 -3.59
C GLN A 66 -2.13 23.95 -2.41
N PHE A 67 -2.40 24.68 -1.32
CA PHE A 67 -3.21 24.18 -0.21
C PHE A 67 -4.62 23.79 -0.68
N ASP A 68 -5.24 24.59 -1.55
CA ASP A 68 -6.58 24.30 -2.07
C ASP A 68 -6.60 23.05 -2.95
N ARG A 69 -5.54 22.84 -3.75
CA ARG A 69 -5.38 21.60 -4.53
C ARG A 69 -5.32 20.36 -3.65
N LEU A 70 -4.60 20.42 -2.52
CA LEU A 70 -4.59 19.33 -1.55
C LEU A 70 -5.97 19.16 -0.91
N ARG A 71 -6.59 20.25 -0.45
CA ARG A 71 -7.94 20.22 0.15
C ARG A 71 -8.97 19.59 -0.78
N TRP A 72 -8.95 19.90 -2.09
CA TRP A 72 -9.82 19.25 -3.06
C TRP A 72 -9.69 17.74 -3.05
N VAL A 73 -8.48 17.21 -2.89
CA VAL A 73 -8.25 15.76 -2.78
C VAL A 73 -8.80 15.22 -1.47
N LEU A 74 -8.53 15.91 -0.36
CA LEU A 74 -8.96 15.50 0.99
C LEU A 74 -10.47 15.57 1.20
N MET A 75 -11.18 16.42 0.46
CA MET A 75 -12.66 16.48 0.47
C MET A 75 -13.32 15.18 0.02
N TRP A 76 -12.61 14.34 -0.75
CA TRP A 76 -13.11 13.02 -1.16
C TRP A 76 -12.86 11.91 -0.14
N SER A 77 -12.29 12.22 1.04
CA SER A 77 -11.98 11.25 2.11
C SER A 77 -13.19 10.41 2.55
N HIS A 78 -14.40 10.98 2.53
CA HIS A 78 -15.62 10.23 2.88
C HIS A 78 -16.11 9.28 1.76
N CYS A 79 -15.65 9.50 0.52
CA CYS A 79 -16.03 8.70 -0.65
C CYS A 79 -14.97 7.67 -1.03
N VAL A 80 -13.69 7.98 -0.80
CA VAL A 80 -12.53 7.16 -1.14
C VAL A 80 -12.10 6.35 0.08
N PRO A 81 -11.83 5.04 -0.05
CA PRO A 81 -11.30 4.26 1.06
C PRO A 81 -10.02 4.90 1.63
N THR A 82 -9.94 5.06 2.95
CA THR A 82 -8.82 5.71 3.65
C THR A 82 -7.47 5.14 3.19
N ARG A 83 -7.37 3.81 3.11
CA ARG A 83 -6.15 3.12 2.62
C ARG A 83 -5.72 3.57 1.21
N ALA A 84 -6.67 3.77 0.30
CA ALA A 84 -6.37 4.23 -1.06
C ALA A 84 -5.95 5.70 -1.08
N LEU A 85 -6.58 6.55 -0.27
CA LEU A 85 -6.20 7.94 -0.13
C LEU A 85 -4.79 8.09 0.49
N CYS A 86 -4.50 7.36 1.56
CA CYS A 86 -3.17 7.31 2.17
C CYS A 86 -2.11 6.83 1.17
N ALA A 87 -2.42 5.81 0.35
CA ALA A 87 -1.50 5.34 -0.69
C ALA A 87 -1.20 6.42 -1.74
N LEU A 88 -2.21 7.19 -2.15
CA LEU A 88 -2.02 8.32 -3.07
C LEU A 88 -1.14 9.42 -2.47
N LEU A 89 -1.38 9.79 -1.21
CA LEU A 89 -0.61 10.80 -0.50
C LEU A 89 0.85 10.36 -0.29
N SER A 90 1.07 9.12 0.14
CA SER A 90 2.40 8.51 0.31
C SER A 90 3.20 8.51 -0.98
N LYS A 91 2.53 8.30 -2.12
CA LYS A 91 3.21 8.17 -3.40
C LYS A 91 3.47 9.53 -4.06
N HIS A 92 2.57 10.49 -3.90
CA HIS A 92 2.59 11.71 -4.73
C HIS A 92 2.74 13.03 -3.95
N PHE A 93 2.42 13.04 -2.66
CA PHE A 93 2.45 14.26 -1.84
C PHE A 93 3.63 14.27 -0.87
N PHE A 94 3.69 13.32 0.08
CA PHE A 94 4.70 13.33 1.14
C PHE A 94 6.16 13.33 0.63
N PRO A 95 6.53 12.58 -0.43
CA PRO A 95 7.89 12.65 -0.98
C PRO A 95 8.25 14.05 -1.49
N LYS A 96 7.28 14.78 -2.05
CA LYS A 96 7.49 16.16 -2.51
C LYS A 96 7.60 17.13 -1.35
N LEU A 97 6.77 16.95 -0.32
CA LEU A 97 6.81 17.75 0.90
C LEU A 97 8.17 17.63 1.57
N LEU A 98 8.65 16.40 1.80
CA LEU A 98 9.94 16.13 2.40
C LEU A 98 11.11 16.66 1.56
N ARG A 99 11.07 16.47 0.22
CA ARG A 99 12.11 17.05 -0.67
C ARG A 99 12.13 18.56 -0.64
N ALA A 100 10.96 19.20 -0.68
CA ALA A 100 10.85 20.65 -0.61
C ALA A 100 11.44 21.18 0.70
N LEU A 101 11.08 20.55 1.83
CA LEU A 101 11.61 20.89 3.15
C LEU A 101 13.13 20.72 3.22
N TYR A 102 13.63 19.55 2.83
CA TYR A 102 15.07 19.26 2.85
C TYR A 102 15.88 20.26 2.01
N ALA A 103 15.43 20.54 0.78
CA ALA A 103 16.07 21.52 -0.09
C ALA A 103 16.03 22.93 0.50
N TRP A 104 14.91 23.31 1.13
CA TRP A 104 14.73 24.63 1.73
C TRP A 104 15.63 24.80 2.96
N LEU A 105 15.67 23.81 3.86
CA LEU A 105 16.54 23.83 5.05
C LEU A 105 18.03 23.93 4.69
N ARG A 106 18.47 23.29 3.61
CA ARG A 106 19.86 23.40 3.10
C ARG A 106 20.21 24.79 2.59
N ALA A 107 19.22 25.59 2.19
CA ALA A 107 19.41 26.96 1.74
C ALA A 107 19.50 27.96 2.92
N ASN A 108 19.53 27.48 4.17
CA ASN A 108 19.56 28.28 5.40
C ASN A 108 18.43 29.33 5.47
N PRO A 109 17.16 28.87 5.53
CA PRO A 109 15.99 29.73 5.44
C PRO A 109 15.64 30.37 6.79
N ASP A 110 14.63 31.25 6.80
CA ASP A 110 13.99 31.69 8.04
C ASP A 110 13.15 30.55 8.62
N PHE A 111 13.50 30.09 9.82
CA PHE A 111 12.82 28.96 10.46
C PHE A 111 11.38 29.27 10.87
N GLY A 112 11.02 30.55 11.06
CA GLY A 112 9.63 30.97 11.29
C GLY A 112 8.77 30.73 10.06
N GLU A 113 9.25 31.12 8.87
CA GLU A 113 8.56 30.83 7.61
C GLU A 113 8.43 29.32 7.35
N VAL A 114 9.45 28.53 7.71
CA VAL A 114 9.39 27.06 7.58
C VAL A 114 8.33 26.47 8.50
N ALA A 115 8.22 26.97 9.74
CA ALA A 115 7.20 26.53 10.69
C ALA A 115 5.78 26.85 10.21
N GLU A 116 5.54 28.07 9.71
CA GLU A 116 4.24 28.47 9.15
C GLU A 116 3.85 27.62 7.93
N TRP A 117 4.81 27.33 7.05
CA TRP A 117 4.61 26.45 5.89
C TRP A 117 4.24 25.02 6.32
N TYR A 118 4.95 24.47 7.31
CA TYR A 118 4.67 23.14 7.86
C TYR A 118 3.25 23.07 8.45
N GLU A 119 2.90 24.04 9.29
CA GLU A 119 1.58 24.13 9.91
C GLU A 119 0.47 24.31 8.87
N GLY A 120 0.71 25.10 7.83
CA GLY A 120 -0.24 25.27 6.72
C GLY A 120 -0.57 23.96 6.00
N TRP A 121 0.44 23.12 5.76
CA TRP A 121 0.22 21.80 5.14
C TRP A 121 -0.47 20.83 6.09
N LYS A 122 -0.07 20.81 7.36
CA LYS A 122 -0.66 19.96 8.39
C LYS A 122 -2.13 20.30 8.62
N ALA A 123 -2.48 21.59 8.69
CA ALA A 123 -3.85 22.07 8.86
C ALA A 123 -4.80 21.73 7.70
N CYS A 124 -4.30 21.20 6.58
CA CYS A 124 -5.17 20.66 5.53
C CYS A 124 -5.78 19.31 5.90
N PHE A 125 -5.18 18.56 6.83
CA PHE A 125 -5.62 17.23 7.22
C PHE A 125 -6.63 17.33 8.38
N GLY A 126 -7.72 16.57 8.27
CA GLY A 126 -8.67 16.43 9.38
C GLY A 126 -8.27 15.32 10.34
N GLU A 127 -8.88 15.29 11.53
CA GLU A 127 -8.57 14.36 12.63
C GLU A 127 -8.51 12.88 12.17
N ASP A 128 -9.45 12.45 11.31
CA ASP A 128 -9.52 11.08 10.81
C ASP A 128 -8.27 10.64 10.01
N LEU A 129 -7.68 11.58 9.27
CA LEU A 129 -6.48 11.31 8.45
C LEU A 129 -5.20 11.51 9.24
N GLU A 130 -5.17 12.46 10.18
CA GLU A 130 -4.04 12.61 11.11
C GLU A 130 -3.87 11.39 12.03
N ALA A 131 -4.97 10.70 12.34
CA ALA A 131 -4.93 9.44 13.08
C ALA A 131 -4.26 8.29 12.30
N GLN A 132 -4.05 8.41 10.99
CA GLN A 132 -3.39 7.38 10.20
C GLN A 132 -1.87 7.44 10.39
N ASP A 133 -1.26 6.30 10.71
CA ASP A 133 0.19 6.22 11.00
C ASP A 133 1.03 6.81 9.87
N VAL A 134 0.69 6.51 8.61
CA VAL A 134 1.38 7.05 7.42
C VAL A 134 1.45 8.57 7.40
N VAL A 135 0.36 9.25 7.77
CA VAL A 135 0.28 10.72 7.79
C VAL A 135 1.08 11.25 8.98
N ARG A 136 0.89 10.65 10.16
CA ARG A 136 1.59 11.00 11.39
C ARG A 136 3.10 10.88 11.24
N ASP A 137 3.57 9.74 10.72
CA ASP A 137 4.98 9.44 10.53
C ASP A 137 5.62 10.44 9.54
N SER A 138 4.94 10.72 8.42
CA SER A 138 5.46 11.67 7.42
C SER A 138 5.61 13.09 7.98
N PHE A 139 4.66 13.56 8.80
CA PHE A 139 4.77 14.87 9.45
C PHE A 139 5.75 14.87 10.62
N ASN A 140 5.94 13.73 11.28
CA ASN A 140 6.98 13.57 12.29
C ASN A 140 8.38 13.61 11.66
N ASP A 141 8.56 12.99 10.49
CA ASP A 141 9.82 13.06 9.73
C ASP A 141 10.18 14.51 9.37
N CYS A 142 9.20 15.31 8.95
CA CYS A 142 9.39 16.75 8.76
C CYS A 142 9.87 17.46 10.04
N LEU A 143 9.23 17.19 11.19
CA LEU A 143 9.59 17.82 12.45
C LEU A 143 10.99 17.41 12.92
N VAL A 144 11.34 16.13 12.81
CA VAL A 144 12.68 15.63 13.14
C VAL A 144 13.73 16.33 12.28
N MET A 145 13.47 16.47 10.97
CA MET A 145 14.37 17.16 10.05
C MET A 145 14.50 18.66 10.37
N MET A 146 13.40 19.34 10.70
CA MET A 146 13.41 20.75 11.13
C MET A 146 14.20 20.93 12.42
N ASN A 147 13.98 20.08 13.42
CA ASN A 147 14.68 20.14 14.71
C ASN A 147 16.18 19.91 14.56
N ALA A 148 16.58 18.95 13.71
CA ALA A 148 17.98 18.72 13.38
C ALA A 148 18.62 19.96 12.71
N ALA A 149 17.92 20.58 11.76
CA ALA A 149 18.40 21.81 11.10
C ALA A 149 18.54 22.99 12.08
N VAL A 150 17.56 23.19 12.97
CA VAL A 150 17.60 24.25 14.01
C VAL A 150 18.75 24.01 14.99
N SER A 151 19.03 22.75 15.32
CA SER A 151 20.13 22.36 16.23
C SER A 151 21.52 22.44 15.58
N GLY A 152 21.57 22.62 14.25
CA GLY A 152 22.82 22.62 13.48
C GLY A 152 23.38 21.22 13.19
N ASP A 153 22.56 20.17 13.38
CA ASP A 153 22.94 18.79 13.10
C ASP A 153 22.98 18.51 11.59
N ASP A 154 23.71 17.45 11.19
CA ASP A 154 23.75 17.02 9.79
C ASP A 154 22.42 16.40 9.35
N ILE A 155 21.68 17.14 8.52
CA ILE A 155 20.40 16.69 7.96
C ILE A 155 20.55 15.69 6.79
N SER A 156 21.77 15.38 6.33
CA SER A 156 22.01 14.45 5.21
C SER A 156 21.46 13.02 5.46
N LEU A 157 21.30 12.64 6.73
CA LEU A 157 20.70 11.39 7.14
C LEU A 157 19.21 11.29 6.78
N TYR A 158 18.53 12.44 6.65
CA TYR A 158 17.11 12.55 6.32
C TYR A 158 16.87 12.82 4.83
N ASP A 159 17.88 12.65 3.97
CA ASP A 159 17.76 12.91 2.54
C ASP A 159 16.68 12.01 1.91
N PRO A 160 15.57 12.58 1.39
CA PRO A 160 14.47 11.79 0.83
C PRO A 160 14.86 10.99 -0.41
N SER A 161 15.94 11.40 -1.12
CA SER A 161 16.43 10.67 -2.30
C SER A 161 16.91 9.26 -1.97
N ARG A 162 17.43 9.04 -0.75
CA ARG A 162 17.87 7.71 -0.30
C ARG A 162 16.71 6.73 -0.18
N ALA A 163 15.60 7.16 0.41
CA ALA A 163 14.39 6.35 0.55
C ALA A 163 13.78 6.03 -0.83
N GLU A 164 13.82 6.98 -1.76
CA GLU A 164 13.33 6.81 -3.13
C GLU A 164 14.20 5.86 -3.95
N GLU A 165 15.52 5.94 -3.81
CA GLU A 165 16.45 4.99 -4.45
C GLU A 165 16.26 3.58 -3.91
N GLU A 166 16.05 3.41 -2.61
CA GLU A 166 15.78 2.11 -2.00
C GLU A 166 14.44 1.54 -2.46
N ALA A 167 13.40 2.38 -2.53
CA ALA A 167 12.10 2.00 -3.08
C ALA A 167 12.21 1.61 -4.56
N ARG A 168 12.92 2.40 -5.37
CA ARG A 168 13.18 2.12 -6.80
C ARG A 168 13.99 0.84 -6.97
N ARG A 169 14.95 0.56 -6.08
CA ARG A 169 15.73 -0.69 -6.10
C ARG A 169 14.84 -1.89 -5.77
N LYS A 170 13.94 -1.77 -4.79
CA LYS A 170 12.93 -2.79 -4.45
C LYS A 170 11.93 -2.98 -5.59
N GLU A 171 11.50 -1.90 -6.26
CA GLU A 171 10.61 -1.97 -7.43
C GLU A 171 11.31 -2.51 -8.68
N ALA A 172 12.57 -2.19 -8.92
CA ALA A 172 13.36 -2.75 -10.02
C ALA A 172 13.65 -4.24 -9.80
N ALA A 173 13.86 -4.65 -8.55
CA ALA A 173 13.91 -6.06 -8.16
C ALA A 173 12.55 -6.78 -8.36
N ARG A 174 11.43 -6.05 -8.30
CA ARG A 174 10.09 -6.54 -8.68
C ARG A 174 9.82 -6.47 -10.20
N GLY A 175 10.47 -5.55 -10.91
CA GLY A 175 10.22 -5.21 -12.31
C GLY A 175 10.79 -6.18 -13.35
N THR A 176 11.59 -7.18 -12.93
CA THR A 176 12.03 -8.31 -13.76
C THR A 176 11.05 -9.49 -13.75
N GLY A 177 9.92 -9.39 -13.05
CA GLY A 177 8.88 -10.43 -13.00
C GLY A 177 7.64 -10.09 -13.83
N THR A 178 7.54 -10.63 -15.04
CA THR A 178 6.25 -10.75 -15.74
C THR A 178 5.37 -11.76 -14.99
N ALA A 179 4.64 -11.31 -13.97
CA ALA A 179 3.51 -12.05 -13.41
C ALA A 179 2.57 -11.14 -12.60
N ARG A 180 1.45 -10.75 -13.21
CA ARG A 180 0.25 -10.43 -12.43
C ARG A 180 -0.14 -11.71 -11.67
N SER A 181 -0.51 -11.55 -10.40
CA SER A 181 -1.16 -12.54 -9.52
C SER A 181 -0.33 -13.71 -8.97
N THR A 182 0.96 -13.53 -8.61
CA THR A 182 1.73 -14.55 -7.87
C THR A 182 2.52 -14.07 -6.65
N GLU A 183 2.61 -12.77 -6.32
CA GLU A 183 3.46 -12.32 -5.19
C GLU A 183 3.07 -12.90 -3.82
N PHE A 184 1.77 -13.11 -3.56
CA PHE A 184 1.32 -13.76 -2.33
C PHE A 184 1.41 -15.29 -2.37
N ASP A 185 1.42 -15.88 -3.58
CA ASP A 185 1.67 -17.32 -3.77
C ASP A 185 3.14 -17.63 -3.53
N ALA A 186 4.04 -16.75 -3.99
CA ALA A 186 5.47 -16.87 -3.79
C ALA A 186 5.83 -16.87 -2.30
N THR A 187 5.36 -15.95 -1.46
CA THR A 187 5.89 -15.86 -0.09
C THR A 187 5.69 -17.13 0.76
N LEU A 188 4.49 -17.72 0.77
CA LEU A 188 4.22 -18.94 1.56
C LEU A 188 4.74 -20.21 0.84
N LYS A 189 4.66 -20.25 -0.49
CA LYS A 189 5.20 -21.34 -1.29
C LYS A 189 6.71 -21.41 -1.19
N ASP A 190 7.40 -20.27 -1.30
CA ASP A 190 8.86 -20.15 -1.19
C ASP A 190 9.32 -20.55 0.21
N LEU A 191 8.58 -20.17 1.27
CA LEU A 191 8.88 -20.60 2.64
C LEU A 191 8.77 -22.12 2.79
N VAL A 192 7.69 -22.73 2.29
CA VAL A 192 7.50 -24.20 2.31
C VAL A 192 8.52 -24.92 1.43
N GLU A 193 8.91 -24.32 0.30
CA GLU A 193 9.90 -24.85 -0.63
C GLU A 193 11.32 -24.78 -0.05
N SER A 194 11.74 -23.64 0.51
CA SER A 194 13.01 -23.51 1.25
C SER A 194 13.06 -24.47 2.43
N PHE A 195 11.98 -24.56 3.20
CA PHE A 195 11.89 -25.50 4.32
C PHE A 195 11.94 -26.97 3.87
N GLY A 196 11.35 -27.29 2.71
CA GLY A 196 11.44 -28.59 2.06
C GLY A 196 12.88 -28.93 1.68
N ILE A 197 13.58 -28.01 1.02
CA ILE A 197 15.00 -28.17 0.64
C ILE A 197 15.88 -28.39 1.88
N GLU A 198 15.73 -27.56 2.91
CA GLU A 198 16.48 -27.69 4.17
C GLU A 198 16.22 -29.02 4.88
N SER A 199 14.98 -29.50 4.83
CA SER A 199 14.57 -30.76 5.47
C SER A 199 14.78 -31.99 4.59
N GLY A 200 15.28 -31.83 3.37
CA GLY A 200 15.49 -32.93 2.41
C GLY A 200 14.21 -33.52 1.80
N PHE A 201 13.11 -32.75 1.76
CA PHE A 201 11.83 -33.15 1.18
C PHE A 201 11.51 -32.42 -0.11
N GLU A 202 11.04 -33.17 -1.11
CA GLU A 202 10.57 -32.60 -2.37
C GLU A 202 9.21 -31.90 -2.18
N PHE A 203 9.10 -30.69 -2.76
CA PHE A 203 7.89 -29.91 -2.84
C PHE A 203 7.45 -29.76 -4.31
N LEU A 204 6.41 -30.49 -4.73
CA LEU A 204 6.00 -30.57 -6.14
C LEU A 204 4.49 -30.34 -6.34
N PRO A 205 4.05 -29.58 -7.36
CA PRO A 205 2.64 -29.40 -7.65
C PRO A 205 1.99 -30.68 -8.20
N LYS A 206 0.79 -31.03 -7.70
CA LYS A 206 -0.03 -32.11 -8.27
C LYS A 206 -0.95 -31.53 -9.34
N VAL A 207 -0.45 -31.48 -10.58
CA VAL A 207 -1.16 -30.91 -11.74
C VAL A 207 -2.57 -31.51 -11.86
N GLY A 208 -3.58 -30.65 -12.01
CA GLY A 208 -4.98 -31.05 -12.13
C GLY A 208 -5.71 -31.38 -10.83
N ARG A 209 -5.06 -31.26 -9.66
CA ARG A 209 -5.71 -31.44 -8.35
C ARG A 209 -5.89 -30.13 -7.60
N PHE A 210 -7.14 -29.89 -7.19
CA PHE A 210 -7.53 -28.70 -6.42
C PHE A 210 -8.35 -29.11 -5.20
N ASN A 211 -8.17 -28.39 -4.09
CA ASN A 211 -9.00 -28.49 -2.89
C ASN A 211 -9.47 -27.08 -2.51
N LYS A 212 -10.79 -26.88 -2.35
CA LYS A 212 -11.40 -25.55 -2.10
C LYS A 212 -10.91 -24.45 -3.08
N SER A 213 -10.69 -24.81 -4.35
CA SER A 213 -10.12 -23.93 -5.40
C SER A 213 -8.66 -23.52 -5.21
N LEU A 214 -7.93 -24.16 -4.30
CA LEU A 214 -6.48 -24.01 -4.10
C LEU A 214 -5.73 -25.19 -4.74
N GLN A 215 -4.58 -24.91 -5.33
CA GLN A 215 -3.70 -25.93 -5.92
C GLN A 215 -3.20 -26.90 -4.83
N VAL A 216 -3.24 -28.20 -5.11
CA VAL A 216 -2.66 -29.21 -4.23
C VAL A 216 -1.19 -29.41 -4.58
N TYR A 217 -0.32 -29.34 -3.57
CA TYR A 217 1.09 -29.64 -3.64
C TYR A 217 1.41 -30.93 -2.88
N SER A 218 2.53 -31.55 -3.21
CA SER A 218 3.10 -32.71 -2.53
C SER A 218 4.32 -32.25 -1.76
N PHE A 219 4.37 -32.47 -0.45
CA PHE A 219 5.55 -32.25 0.39
C PHE A 219 5.96 -33.60 0.99
N GLY A 220 7.07 -34.17 0.54
CA GLY A 220 7.53 -35.49 1.02
C GLY A 220 6.46 -36.60 0.92
N GLY A 221 5.58 -36.52 -0.08
CA GLY A 221 4.46 -37.44 -0.29
C GLY A 221 3.16 -37.09 0.45
N VAL A 222 3.17 -36.10 1.35
CA VAL A 222 1.96 -35.55 2.00
C VAL A 222 1.30 -34.55 1.07
N SER A 223 -0.03 -34.63 0.90
CA SER A 223 -0.76 -33.69 0.06
C SER A 223 -1.17 -32.47 0.86
N ILE A 224 -0.78 -31.28 0.42
CA ILE A 224 -1.00 -30.01 1.11
C ILE A 224 -1.63 -28.97 0.18
N THR A 225 -2.31 -27.99 0.76
CA THR A 225 -2.75 -26.76 0.10
C THR A 225 -2.28 -25.55 0.88
N LEU A 226 -1.94 -24.49 0.15
CA LEU A 226 -1.46 -23.23 0.72
C LEU A 226 -2.58 -22.19 0.62
N ASP A 227 -3.02 -21.66 1.75
CA ASP A 227 -3.96 -20.53 1.80
C ASP A 227 -3.22 -19.24 2.16
N ASN A 228 -2.82 -18.49 1.14
CA ASN A 228 -2.09 -17.24 1.32
C ASN A 228 -2.93 -16.14 1.97
N ARG A 229 -4.27 -16.20 1.88
CA ARG A 229 -5.15 -15.20 2.52
C ARG A 229 -5.21 -15.39 4.02
N ARG A 230 -5.16 -16.63 4.48
CA ARG A 230 -5.16 -16.97 5.91
C ARG A 230 -3.76 -17.25 6.48
N GLN A 231 -2.73 -17.20 5.64
CA GLN A 231 -1.36 -17.57 5.99
C GLN A 231 -1.30 -18.96 6.66
N ALA A 232 -2.01 -19.92 6.05
CA ALA A 232 -2.21 -21.25 6.63
C ALA A 232 -1.87 -22.36 5.62
N ILE A 233 -1.26 -23.44 6.13
CA ILE A 233 -1.00 -24.67 5.38
C ILE A 233 -2.05 -25.68 5.82
N GLU A 234 -2.84 -26.21 4.89
CA GLU A 234 -3.72 -27.36 5.17
C GLU A 234 -3.09 -28.63 4.61
N ALA A 235 -3.05 -29.70 5.40
CA ALA A 235 -2.63 -31.02 4.95
C ALA A 235 -3.80 -32.00 4.95
N LEU A 236 -3.76 -32.97 4.04
CA LEU A 236 -4.68 -34.10 4.02
C LEU A 236 -4.25 -35.14 5.06
N LEU A 237 -4.92 -35.16 6.20
CA LEU A 237 -4.70 -36.07 7.32
C LEU A 237 -5.90 -37.03 7.41
N GLU A 238 -5.66 -38.35 7.30
CA GLU A 238 -6.71 -39.37 7.47
C GLU A 238 -8.01 -39.11 6.66
N GLY A 239 -7.87 -38.57 5.44
CA GLY A 239 -9.00 -38.25 4.55
C GLY A 239 -9.69 -36.90 4.82
N LYS A 240 -9.22 -36.12 5.80
CA LYS A 240 -9.72 -34.77 6.10
C LYS A 240 -8.62 -33.72 5.94
N TRP A 241 -9.00 -32.56 5.43
CA TRP A 241 -8.09 -31.41 5.34
C TRP A 241 -8.08 -30.65 6.66
N GLY A 242 -6.89 -30.48 7.25
CA GLY A 242 -6.71 -29.76 8.51
C GLY A 242 -5.49 -28.85 8.49
N PRO A 243 -5.50 -27.74 9.26
CA PRO A 243 -4.36 -26.84 9.35
C PRO A 243 -3.16 -27.51 10.01
N VAL A 244 -1.96 -27.27 9.49
CA VAL A 244 -0.70 -27.82 10.01
C VAL A 244 0.40 -26.75 10.03
N SER A 245 1.34 -26.88 10.97
CA SER A 245 2.59 -26.10 10.96
C SER A 245 3.66 -26.77 10.08
N LEU A 246 4.70 -26.04 9.69
CA LEU A 246 5.86 -26.57 8.95
C LEU A 246 6.53 -27.72 9.69
N GLU A 247 6.72 -27.57 11.00
CA GLU A 247 7.30 -28.61 11.85
C GLU A 247 6.45 -29.88 11.85
N ARG A 248 5.12 -29.73 11.94
CA ARG A 248 4.22 -30.88 11.87
C ARG A 248 4.23 -31.53 10.49
N LEU A 249 4.35 -30.72 9.42
CA LEU A 249 4.46 -31.18 8.05
C LEU A 249 5.73 -32.02 7.83
N ARG A 250 6.87 -31.61 8.42
CA ARG A 250 8.11 -32.38 8.44
C ARG A 250 7.93 -33.75 9.09
N GLN A 251 7.35 -33.79 10.29
CA GLN A 251 7.10 -35.04 11.02
C GLN A 251 6.22 -36.02 10.22
N LEU A 252 5.20 -35.49 9.52
CA LEU A 252 4.32 -36.30 8.68
C LEU A 252 5.04 -36.84 7.44
N ALA A 253 5.93 -36.04 6.83
CA ALA A 253 6.75 -36.45 5.70
C ALA A 253 7.77 -37.52 6.10
N GLU A 254 8.45 -37.37 7.24
CA GLU A 254 9.36 -38.37 7.80
C GLU A 254 8.63 -39.69 8.10
N ALA A 255 7.47 -39.62 8.77
CA ALA A 255 6.68 -40.80 9.09
C ALA A 255 6.21 -41.54 7.82
N ARG A 256 5.89 -40.79 6.76
CA ARG A 256 5.45 -41.36 5.47
C ARG A 256 6.60 -41.96 4.67
N GLN A 257 7.78 -41.35 4.68
CA GLN A 257 8.98 -41.93 4.09
C GLN A 257 9.40 -43.21 4.82
N ARG A 258 9.36 -43.23 6.16
CA ARG A 258 9.64 -44.44 6.96
C ARG A 258 8.64 -45.57 6.73
N ALA A 259 7.39 -45.25 6.43
CA ALA A 259 6.37 -46.24 6.10
C ALA A 259 6.44 -46.74 4.63
N ALA A 260 7.23 -46.07 3.78
CA ALA A 260 7.40 -46.41 2.36
C ALA A 260 8.76 -47.06 2.05
N ALA A 261 9.68 -47.11 3.03
CA ALA A 261 10.95 -47.84 3.01
C ALA A 261 10.76 -49.25 3.59
#